data_AF-A0AAV9NG54-F1
#
_entry.id   AF-A0AAV9NG54-F1
#
_cell.length_a   1.000
_cell.length_b   1.000
_cell.length_c   1.000
_cell.angle_alpha   90.00
_cell.angle_beta   90.00
_cell.angle_gamma   90.00
#
_symmetry.space_group_name_H-M   'P 1'
#
loop_
_entity.id
_entity.type
_entity.pdbx_description
1 polymer ?
#
loop_
_entity_poly.entity_id
_entity_poly.type
_entity_poly.pdbx_seq_one_letter_code
_entity_poly.pdbx_strand_id
1 'polypeptide(L)'
;MRWDIFAALVAIVALPLMVNQATIQLLSKLLGLLMRRIWPKDALCEVLEWRDVPDGLLHNCENLAEGQCTCTSLQALHEEPSTTHEECFSETLGTVFGKAWVSPSRRQKVVRKPHALEFRRPYIRTDRTTLRAYVMLCQPAQEYGDKSKVVTFKKVDGILTAHLHTGGDDGFAVIHIPTLTKRELECIMKGYPPFYRESIQFEDGRKLKTPIASKEDGLRGGWIVGVGLTFYPYPTLRHNLTYTSPPDDRRIWKHTNIADAVRRVGERLEDFLQYFPDELALKYGLQIYHEMLKDDGHRTMFWTLCEDKTFFDVPGASGSPEPFVRQLSVTEWDLVLVSFNRRTPLMDSAKALFQANLKTIILAVLKGLSYVLVYGRAESHYYSMPVSRIPSMEEMDGHKYIYLTTCVDEG
;
A
#
# COMPACT_ATOMS: atom_id res chain seq x y z
N MET A 1 61.26 -12.87 5.28
CA MET A 1 60.02 -13.18 4.54
C MET A 1 60.12 -14.64 4.07
N ARG A 2 59.13 -15.49 4.35
CA ARG A 2 59.21 -16.94 4.04
C ARG A 2 58.85 -17.18 2.58
N TRP A 3 59.80 -17.70 1.79
CA TRP A 3 59.63 -18.00 0.36
C TRP A 3 58.50 -19.00 0.09
N ASP A 4 58.21 -19.86 1.05
CA ASP A 4 57.15 -20.87 1.03
C ASP A 4 55.75 -20.22 0.89
N ILE A 5 55.53 -19.07 1.55
CA ILE A 5 54.27 -18.32 1.46
C ILE A 5 54.16 -17.63 0.11
N PHE A 6 55.29 -17.11 -0.40
CA PHE A 6 55.33 -16.45 -1.72
C PHE A 6 55.11 -17.47 -2.85
N ALA A 7 55.72 -18.65 -2.78
CA ALA A 7 55.50 -19.73 -3.74
C ALA A 7 54.06 -20.26 -3.70
N ALA A 8 53.46 -20.37 -2.51
CA ALA A 8 52.04 -20.73 -2.38
C ALA A 8 51.12 -19.67 -3.00
N LEU A 9 51.38 -18.39 -2.76
CA LEU A 9 50.64 -17.28 -3.39
C LEU A 9 50.80 -17.29 -4.92
N VAL A 10 52.02 -17.46 -5.43
CA VAL A 10 52.28 -17.55 -6.87
C VAL A 10 51.59 -18.77 -7.48
N ALA A 11 51.59 -19.93 -6.82
CA ALA A 11 50.88 -21.12 -7.31
C ALA A 11 49.36 -20.92 -7.31
N ILE A 12 48.80 -20.29 -6.28
CA ILE A 12 47.37 -19.96 -6.20
C ILE A 12 46.96 -18.97 -7.31
N VAL A 13 47.84 -18.03 -7.67
CA VAL A 13 47.58 -17.03 -8.73
C VAL A 13 47.86 -17.58 -10.13
N ALA A 14 48.86 -18.44 -10.30
CA ALA A 14 49.26 -19.01 -11.58
C ALA A 14 48.37 -20.19 -12.02
N LEU A 15 47.82 -20.98 -11.08
CA LEU A 15 46.91 -22.08 -11.41
C LEU A 15 45.74 -21.58 -12.29
N PRO A 16 44.96 -20.56 -11.90
CA PRO A 16 43.86 -20.04 -12.71
C PRO A 16 44.24 -19.64 -14.14
N LEU A 17 45.48 -19.21 -14.37
CA LEU A 17 45.96 -18.79 -15.70
C LEU A 17 46.29 -19.97 -16.62
N MET A 18 46.54 -21.16 -16.05
CA MET A 18 46.90 -22.36 -16.81
C MET A 18 45.76 -23.37 -16.94
N VAL A 19 44.64 -23.18 -16.23
CA VAL A 19 43.51 -24.12 -16.29
C VAL A 19 42.34 -23.61 -17.10
N ASN A 20 41.62 -24.54 -17.73
CA ASN A 20 40.44 -24.23 -18.50
C ASN A 20 39.35 -23.56 -17.62
N GLN A 21 38.41 -22.88 -18.27
CA GLN A 21 37.30 -22.18 -17.60
C GLN A 21 36.49 -23.08 -16.65
N ALA A 22 36.33 -24.37 -16.99
CA ALA A 22 35.62 -25.32 -16.13
C ALA A 22 36.37 -25.58 -14.82
N THR A 23 37.70 -25.66 -14.83
CA THR A 23 38.49 -25.81 -13.60
C THR A 23 38.53 -24.53 -12.79
N ILE A 24 38.55 -23.34 -13.41
CA ILE A 24 38.39 -22.07 -12.68
C ILE A 24 37.04 -22.03 -11.95
N GLN A 25 35.97 -22.44 -12.62
CA GLN A 25 34.64 -22.54 -12.00
C GLN A 25 34.61 -23.56 -10.85
N LEU A 26 35.25 -24.73 -11.02
CA LEU A 26 35.35 -25.75 -9.97
C LEU A 26 36.17 -25.24 -8.78
N LEU A 27 37.31 -24.60 -9.02
CA LEU A 27 38.17 -24.05 -7.99
C LEU A 27 37.46 -22.93 -7.23
N SER A 28 36.75 -22.04 -7.94
CA SER A 28 35.91 -21.01 -7.34
C SER A 28 34.82 -21.62 -6.44
N LYS A 29 34.15 -22.69 -6.88
CA LYS A 29 33.18 -23.43 -6.07
C LYS A 29 33.82 -24.06 -4.82
N LEU A 30 34.96 -24.73 -4.96
CA LEU A 30 35.68 -25.35 -3.85
C LEU A 30 36.20 -24.31 -2.86
N LEU A 31 36.76 -23.21 -3.35
CA LEU A 31 37.18 -22.09 -2.53
C LEU A 31 35.97 -21.49 -1.81
N GLY A 32 34.85 -21.26 -2.51
CA GLY A 32 33.60 -20.80 -1.88
C GLY A 32 33.11 -21.73 -0.78
N LEU A 33 33.20 -23.05 -0.96
CA LEU A 33 32.87 -24.04 0.08
C LEU A 33 33.82 -23.96 1.28
N LEU A 34 35.12 -23.80 1.03
CA LEU A 34 36.13 -23.65 2.08
C LEU A 34 35.94 -22.34 2.85
N MET A 35 35.76 -21.22 2.15
CA MET A 35 35.49 -19.90 2.73
C MET A 35 34.24 -19.95 3.62
N ARG A 36 33.17 -20.63 3.20
CA ARG A 36 31.95 -20.83 4.02
C ARG A 36 32.18 -21.64 5.30
N ARG A 37 33.19 -22.51 5.33
CA ARG A 37 33.58 -23.24 6.54
C ARG A 37 34.42 -22.38 7.47
N ILE A 38 35.31 -21.55 6.92
CA ILE A 38 36.21 -20.67 7.69
C ILE A 38 35.42 -19.49 8.29
N TRP A 39 34.52 -18.88 7.52
CA TRP A 39 33.66 -17.78 7.97
C TRP A 39 32.18 -18.20 7.93
N PRO A 40 31.72 -18.99 8.91
CA PRO A 40 30.35 -19.49 8.93
C PRO A 40 29.30 -18.37 9.03
N LYS A 41 29.66 -17.20 9.58
CA LYS A 41 28.75 -16.04 9.67
C LYS A 41 28.36 -15.49 8.31
N ASP A 42 29.32 -15.37 7.38
CA ASP A 42 29.10 -14.87 6.02
C ASP A 42 28.34 -15.89 5.14
N ALA A 43 28.35 -17.17 5.55
CA ALA A 43 27.57 -18.24 4.92
C ALA A 43 26.08 -18.20 5.29
N LEU A 44 25.68 -17.30 6.18
CA LEU A 44 24.31 -17.14 6.63
C LEU A 44 23.66 -15.92 5.95
N CYS A 45 22.34 -15.94 5.94
CA CYS A 45 21.51 -14.80 5.57
C CYS A 45 20.45 -14.63 6.64
N GLU A 46 20.06 -13.39 6.89
CA GLU A 46 18.97 -13.08 7.79
C GLU A 46 17.63 -13.49 7.16
N VAL A 47 16.60 -13.65 7.98
CA VAL A 47 15.25 -14.00 7.52
C VAL A 47 14.27 -12.92 7.94
N LEU A 48 13.45 -12.48 6.99
CA LEU A 48 12.29 -11.63 7.23
C LEU A 48 11.10 -12.16 6.42
N GLU A 49 10.27 -13.00 7.04
CA GLU A 49 9.07 -13.57 6.42
C GLU A 49 7.80 -12.91 6.99
N TRP A 50 6.68 -13.00 6.29
CA TRP A 50 5.47 -12.24 6.64
C TRP A 50 4.89 -12.71 7.98
N ARG A 51 5.04 -14.00 8.26
CA ARG A 51 4.70 -14.60 9.56
C ARG A 51 5.52 -14.05 10.73
N ASP A 52 6.68 -13.45 10.46
CA ASP A 52 7.55 -12.86 11.48
C ASP A 52 7.22 -11.39 11.75
N VAL A 53 6.42 -10.76 10.87
CA VAL A 53 5.90 -9.41 11.10
C VAL A 53 4.85 -9.49 12.23
N PRO A 54 5.00 -8.74 13.33
CA PRO A 54 4.05 -8.80 14.44
C PRO A 54 2.70 -8.20 14.04
N ASP A 55 1.63 -8.62 14.71
CA ASP A 55 0.30 -8.05 14.51
C ASP A 55 0.23 -6.60 15.03
N GLY A 56 -0.78 -5.86 14.56
CA GLY A 56 -0.98 -4.44 14.84
C GLY A 56 -0.36 -3.53 13.78
N LEU A 57 -0.07 -2.28 14.14
CA LEU A 57 0.51 -1.29 13.22
C LEU A 57 1.84 -1.77 12.64
N LEU A 58 1.97 -1.72 11.31
CA LEU A 58 3.18 -2.12 10.57
C LEU A 58 4.35 -1.18 10.84
N HIS A 59 4.05 0.10 11.03
CA HIS A 59 4.98 1.15 11.40
C HIS A 59 4.55 1.76 12.74
N ASN A 60 5.50 2.07 13.64
CA ASN A 60 5.21 2.78 14.88
C ASN A 60 6.30 3.82 15.16
N CYS A 61 5.90 5.10 15.13
CA CYS A 61 6.77 6.22 15.48
C CYS A 61 7.05 6.34 16.98
N GLU A 62 6.26 5.71 17.86
CA GLU A 62 6.32 5.92 19.32
C GLU A 62 7.69 5.58 19.95
N ASN A 63 8.50 4.75 19.28
CA ASN A 63 9.84 4.38 19.76
C ASN A 63 10.95 5.30 19.25
N LEU A 64 10.63 6.27 18.39
CA LEU A 64 11.58 7.28 17.93
C LEU A 64 11.37 8.52 18.80
N ALA A 65 12.46 9.15 19.26
CA ALA A 65 12.34 10.36 20.07
C ALA A 65 11.53 11.41 19.30
N GLU A 66 10.84 12.31 20.01
CA GLU A 66 10.12 13.44 19.38
C GLU A 66 11.04 14.14 18.36
N GLY A 67 10.60 14.21 17.10
CA GLY A 67 11.38 14.79 15.99
C GLY A 67 12.30 13.81 15.22
N GLN A 68 12.47 12.56 15.68
CA GLN A 68 13.24 11.52 14.97
C GLN A 68 12.38 10.62 14.07
N CYS A 69 11.06 10.67 14.19
CA CYS A 69 10.21 10.01 13.21
C CYS A 69 10.19 10.84 11.92
N THR A 70 11.09 10.52 10.98
CA THR A 70 11.14 11.11 9.63
C THR A 70 9.94 10.73 8.75
N CYS A 71 8.89 10.13 9.33
CA CYS A 71 7.69 9.71 8.62
C CYS A 71 6.88 10.85 7.99
N THR A 72 7.03 12.07 8.50
CA THR A 72 6.46 13.28 7.88
C THR A 72 7.38 13.89 6.82
N SER A 73 8.65 13.48 6.73
CA SER A 73 9.65 14.05 5.84
C SER A 73 10.58 12.99 5.27
N LEU A 74 10.01 12.00 4.57
CA LEU A 74 10.79 11.10 3.70
C LEU A 74 11.44 11.82 2.50
N GLN A 75 11.18 13.11 2.32
CA GLN A 75 11.98 13.98 1.45
C GLN A 75 13.46 14.07 1.89
N ALA A 76 13.81 13.60 3.09
CA ALA A 76 15.18 13.61 3.60
C ALA A 76 15.78 12.20 3.76
N LEU A 77 15.30 11.19 3.00
CA LEU A 77 16.17 10.05 2.72
C LEU A 77 17.31 10.59 1.84
N HIS A 78 18.54 10.39 2.31
CA HIS A 78 19.74 11.05 1.82
C HIS A 78 19.87 10.99 0.29
N GLU A 79 20.23 12.12 -0.33
CA GLU A 79 20.66 12.20 -1.75
C GLU A 79 21.90 11.31 -2.00
N GLU A 80 22.66 10.99 -0.95
CA GLU A 80 23.83 10.13 -1.06
C GLU A 80 23.46 8.65 -0.83
N PRO A 81 23.83 7.73 -1.76
CA PRO A 81 23.60 6.31 -1.58
C PRO A 81 24.27 5.82 -0.29
N SER A 82 23.55 5.02 0.48
CA SER A 82 24.05 4.48 1.75
C SER A 82 25.40 3.79 1.54
N THR A 83 26.39 4.21 2.32
CA THR A 83 27.77 3.72 2.21
C THR A 83 27.93 2.30 2.77
N THR A 84 26.96 1.83 3.57
CA THR A 84 27.00 0.49 4.16
C THR A 84 25.76 -0.35 3.86
N HIS A 85 25.94 -1.67 3.88
CA HIS A 85 24.88 -2.65 3.67
C HIS A 85 23.76 -2.58 4.72
N GLU A 86 24.10 -2.26 5.98
CA GLU A 86 23.13 -2.18 7.09
C GLU A 86 22.22 -0.95 6.95
N GLU A 87 22.75 0.14 6.41
CA GLU A 87 22.01 1.37 6.09
C GLU A 87 20.96 1.09 5.01
N CYS A 88 21.34 0.51 3.85
CA CYS A 88 20.40 0.23 2.74
C CYS A 88 19.18 -0.62 3.17
N PHE A 89 19.36 -1.68 3.98
CA PHE A 89 18.22 -2.47 4.47
C PHE A 89 17.41 -1.76 5.57
N SER A 90 18.07 -0.95 6.40
CA SER A 90 17.37 -0.17 7.43
C SER A 90 16.52 0.94 6.80
N GLU A 91 17.03 1.58 5.74
CA GLU A 91 16.33 2.61 4.96
C GLU A 91 15.14 2.04 4.16
N THR A 92 15.19 0.78 3.75
CA THR A 92 14.07 0.08 3.07
C THR A 92 13.14 -0.62 4.05
N LEU A 93 13.51 -1.83 4.45
CA LEU A 93 12.69 -2.73 5.26
C LEU A 93 12.54 -2.22 6.69
N GLY A 94 13.55 -1.57 7.23
CA GLY A 94 13.48 -0.96 8.56
C GLY A 94 12.44 0.15 8.64
N THR A 95 12.33 0.95 7.59
CA THR A 95 11.34 2.01 7.46
C THR A 95 9.92 1.44 7.37
N VAL A 96 9.69 0.44 6.51
CA VAL A 96 8.35 -0.13 6.26
C VAL A 96 7.88 -1.10 7.35
N PHE A 97 8.79 -1.94 7.86
CA PHE A 97 8.51 -3.01 8.82
C PHE A 97 9.25 -2.81 10.15
N GLY A 98 9.32 -1.57 10.65
CA GLY A 98 10.17 -1.20 11.79
C GLY A 98 10.08 -2.11 13.01
N LYS A 99 8.87 -2.51 13.42
CA LYS A 99 8.70 -3.46 14.54
C LYS A 99 9.34 -4.82 14.28
N ALA A 100 9.15 -5.37 13.08
CA ALA A 100 9.75 -6.65 12.70
C ALA A 100 11.27 -6.51 12.53
N TRP A 101 11.72 -5.37 12.00
CA TRP A 101 13.11 -5.07 11.74
C TRP A 101 13.94 -4.99 13.02
N VAL A 102 13.46 -4.25 14.03
CA VAL A 102 14.17 -4.09 15.30
C VAL A 102 13.96 -5.27 16.27
N SER A 103 13.08 -6.21 15.94
CA SER A 103 12.75 -7.34 16.81
C SER A 103 13.98 -8.23 17.08
N PRO A 104 14.31 -8.51 18.36
CA PRO A 104 15.37 -9.47 18.71
C PRO A 104 15.13 -10.86 18.09
N SER A 105 13.87 -11.26 17.98
CA SER A 105 13.45 -12.54 17.38
C SER A 105 13.82 -12.65 15.91
N ARG A 106 13.91 -11.53 15.17
CA ARG A 106 14.39 -11.49 13.78
C ARG A 106 15.89 -11.73 13.73
N ARG A 107 16.67 -11.00 14.53
CA ARG A 107 18.15 -11.06 14.55
C ARG A 107 18.70 -12.47 14.86
N GLN A 108 17.90 -13.30 15.54
CA GLN A 108 18.26 -14.69 15.84
C GLN A 108 17.92 -15.67 14.69
N LYS A 109 17.06 -15.27 13.75
CA LYS A 109 16.62 -16.12 12.63
C LYS A 109 17.57 -15.95 11.45
N VAL A 110 18.51 -16.88 11.35
CA VAL A 110 19.46 -16.98 10.25
C VAL A 110 19.34 -18.32 9.55
N VAL A 111 19.57 -18.33 8.24
CA VAL A 111 19.54 -19.55 7.42
C VAL A 111 20.76 -19.60 6.52
N ARG A 112 21.15 -20.82 6.13
CA ARG A 112 22.28 -20.99 5.21
C ARG A 112 21.96 -20.36 3.86
N LYS A 113 22.86 -19.48 3.42
CA LYS A 113 22.83 -18.83 2.11
C LYS A 113 23.02 -19.89 1.02
N PRO A 114 22.21 -19.91 -0.06
CA PRO A 114 22.44 -20.78 -1.21
C PRO A 114 23.87 -20.66 -1.74
N HIS A 115 24.43 -21.76 -2.24
CA HIS A 115 25.80 -21.79 -2.77
C HIS A 115 25.99 -20.91 -4.01
N ALA A 116 24.92 -20.74 -4.78
CA ALA A 116 24.84 -19.85 -5.95
C ALA A 116 25.03 -18.36 -5.63
N LEU A 117 24.66 -17.94 -4.41
CA LEU A 117 24.76 -16.54 -4.03
C LEU A 117 26.18 -16.20 -3.56
N GLU A 118 26.56 -14.95 -3.80
CA GLU A 118 27.86 -14.42 -3.41
C GLU A 118 28.11 -14.59 -1.90
N PHE A 119 29.30 -15.08 -1.57
CA PHE A 119 29.64 -15.45 -0.21
C PHE A 119 29.70 -14.25 0.73
N ARG A 120 30.34 -13.15 0.32
CA ARG A 120 30.56 -11.99 1.19
C ARG A 120 29.40 -11.00 1.21
N ARG A 121 28.57 -11.00 0.16
CA ARG A 121 27.43 -10.08 0.08
C ARG A 121 26.34 -10.45 1.09
N PRO A 122 25.83 -9.51 1.89
CA PRO A 122 24.71 -9.78 2.78
C PRO A 122 23.42 -9.96 1.98
N TYR A 123 22.59 -10.90 2.44
CA TYR A 123 21.26 -11.14 1.87
C TYR A 123 20.23 -11.27 2.98
N ILE A 124 18.99 -10.90 2.68
CA ILE A 124 17.83 -11.21 3.50
C ILE A 124 16.95 -12.17 2.73
N ARG A 125 16.70 -13.35 3.28
CA ARG A 125 15.71 -14.27 2.73
C ARG A 125 14.32 -13.79 3.15
N THR A 126 13.45 -13.57 2.18
CA THR A 126 12.06 -13.18 2.40
C THR A 126 11.09 -14.09 1.65
N ASP A 127 9.80 -13.99 1.98
CA ASP A 127 8.73 -14.66 1.25
C ASP A 127 8.01 -13.71 0.28
N ARG A 128 7.14 -14.27 -0.55
CA ARG A 128 6.36 -13.51 -1.54
C ARG A 128 5.43 -12.49 -0.90
N THR A 129 4.91 -12.78 0.29
CA THR A 129 3.90 -11.95 0.95
C THR A 129 4.55 -10.70 1.54
N THR A 130 5.71 -10.83 2.18
CA THR A 130 6.51 -9.69 2.66
C THR A 130 6.92 -8.78 1.53
N LEU A 131 7.42 -9.33 0.42
CA LEU A 131 7.86 -8.52 -0.71
C LEU A 131 6.68 -7.81 -1.39
N ARG A 132 5.52 -8.47 -1.52
CA ARG A 132 4.28 -7.83 -1.99
C ARG A 132 3.83 -6.72 -1.06
N ALA A 133 3.82 -6.96 0.25
CA ALA A 133 3.48 -5.96 1.25
C ALA A 133 4.41 -4.74 1.16
N TYR A 134 5.72 -4.94 0.97
CA TYR A 134 6.69 -3.87 0.76
C TYR A 134 6.34 -3.04 -0.48
N VAL A 135 6.19 -3.68 -1.64
CA VAL A 135 5.85 -3.00 -2.91
C VAL A 135 4.54 -2.24 -2.79
N MET A 136 3.55 -2.78 -2.08
CA MET A 136 2.28 -2.12 -1.86
C MET A 136 2.43 -0.83 -1.06
N LEU A 137 3.26 -0.85 -0.01
CA LEU A 137 3.48 0.28 0.89
C LEU A 137 4.41 1.36 0.30
N CYS A 138 5.25 1.01 -0.66
CA CYS A 138 6.12 1.94 -1.36
C CYS A 138 5.40 2.55 -2.58
N GLN A 139 5.52 3.88 -2.78
CA GLN A 139 5.09 4.54 -4.01
C GLN A 139 6.26 5.33 -4.60
N PRO A 140 6.37 5.44 -5.93
CA PRO A 140 7.30 6.38 -6.55
C PRO A 140 6.92 7.82 -6.17
N ALA A 141 7.90 8.68 -5.85
CA ALA A 141 7.66 10.09 -5.55
C ALA A 141 7.41 10.89 -6.83
N GLN A 142 8.00 10.48 -7.95
CA GLN A 142 7.93 11.20 -9.21
C GLN A 142 7.07 10.51 -10.27
N GLU A 143 6.32 11.36 -10.96
CA GLU A 143 5.27 11.03 -11.91
C GLU A 143 5.77 10.89 -13.36
N TYR A 144 7.05 11.24 -13.63
CA TYR A 144 7.57 11.44 -14.99
C TYR A 144 8.91 10.73 -15.34
N GLY A 145 9.46 9.91 -14.44
CA GLY A 145 10.70 9.16 -14.68
C GLY A 145 10.45 7.73 -15.16
N ASP A 146 11.34 7.21 -16.02
CA ASP A 146 11.37 5.83 -16.51
C ASP A 146 11.19 4.85 -15.34
N LYS A 147 9.97 4.26 -15.24
CA LYS A 147 9.49 3.29 -14.23
C LYS A 147 10.57 2.83 -13.26
N SER A 148 10.97 3.70 -12.33
CA SER A 148 12.00 3.37 -11.37
C SER A 148 11.39 2.27 -10.51
N LYS A 149 11.91 1.05 -10.68
CA LYS A 149 11.28 -0.15 -10.16
C LYS A 149 11.51 -0.16 -8.67
N VAL A 150 10.46 -0.01 -7.85
CA VAL A 150 10.49 -0.24 -6.38
C VAL A 150 11.28 -1.52 -6.04
N VAL A 151 11.20 -2.52 -6.92
CA VAL A 151 11.95 -3.78 -6.83
C VAL A 151 12.53 -4.16 -8.19
N THR A 152 13.82 -4.47 -8.23
CA THR A 152 14.48 -5.06 -9.41
C THR A 152 14.79 -6.53 -9.17
N PHE A 153 14.24 -7.42 -10.00
CA PHE A 153 14.49 -8.85 -9.93
C PHE A 153 15.70 -9.26 -10.76
N LYS A 154 16.48 -10.21 -10.24
CA LYS A 154 17.58 -10.86 -10.96
C LYS A 154 17.56 -12.36 -10.63
N LYS A 155 17.95 -13.20 -11.59
CA LYS A 155 18.07 -14.65 -11.38
C LYS A 155 19.55 -15.02 -11.37
N VAL A 156 20.02 -15.61 -10.27
CA VAL A 156 21.41 -16.03 -10.07
C VAL A 156 21.43 -17.54 -9.89
N ASP A 157 21.87 -18.27 -10.92
CA ASP A 157 21.90 -19.74 -10.97
C ASP A 157 20.60 -20.41 -10.48
N GLY A 158 19.45 -19.91 -10.94
CA GLY A 158 18.14 -20.45 -10.56
C GLY A 158 17.53 -19.83 -9.28
N ILE A 159 18.31 -19.09 -8.50
CA ILE A 159 17.83 -18.37 -7.31
C ILE A 159 17.31 -16.99 -7.71
N LEU A 160 16.08 -16.67 -7.30
CA LEU A 160 15.52 -15.34 -7.49
C LEU A 160 16.07 -14.40 -6.41
N THR A 161 16.75 -13.36 -6.85
CA THR A 161 17.18 -12.24 -6.02
C THR A 161 16.36 -11.00 -6.38
N ALA A 162 16.25 -10.10 -5.42
CA ALA A 162 15.56 -8.83 -5.62
C ALA A 162 16.33 -7.70 -4.95
N HIS A 163 16.47 -6.57 -5.63
CA HIS A 163 17.01 -5.35 -5.06
C HIS A 163 15.85 -4.41 -4.74
N LEU A 164 15.83 -3.88 -3.51
CA LEU A 164 14.85 -2.88 -3.07
C LEU A 164 15.49 -1.51 -3.22
N HIS A 165 14.82 -0.61 -3.94
CA HIS A 165 15.32 0.74 -4.14
C HIS A 165 14.86 1.65 -2.99
N THR A 166 15.80 2.36 -2.37
CA THR A 166 15.56 3.51 -1.51
C THR A 166 15.51 4.75 -2.41
N GLY A 167 14.62 5.71 -2.16
CA GLY A 167 14.60 6.95 -2.93
C GLY A 167 15.93 7.70 -2.87
N GLY A 168 16.71 7.68 -3.95
CA GLY A 168 17.79 8.64 -4.23
C GLY A 168 17.27 9.82 -5.06
N ASP A 169 18.12 10.46 -5.87
CA ASP A 169 17.78 11.59 -6.77
C ASP A 169 16.52 11.35 -7.64
N ASP A 170 16.18 10.09 -7.89
CA ASP A 170 14.98 9.66 -8.64
C ASP A 170 13.68 9.59 -7.80
N GLY A 171 13.74 9.95 -6.51
CA GLY A 171 12.62 10.17 -5.59
C GLY A 171 11.65 8.99 -5.45
N PHE A 172 11.80 8.18 -4.39
CA PHE A 172 10.70 7.35 -3.88
C PHE A 172 10.14 7.97 -2.60
N ALA A 173 8.84 8.24 -2.60
CA ALA A 173 8.12 8.60 -1.40
C ALA A 173 7.52 7.31 -0.89
N VAL A 174 8.15 6.68 0.10
CA VAL A 174 7.42 5.68 0.88
C VAL A 174 6.19 6.41 1.42
N ILE A 175 5.00 6.14 0.88
CA ILE A 175 3.78 6.70 1.45
C ILE A 175 3.54 5.89 2.69
N HIS A 176 4.20 6.31 3.77
CA HIS A 176 3.83 5.87 5.09
C HIS A 176 2.38 6.25 5.27
N ILE A 177 1.55 5.22 5.32
CA ILE A 177 0.30 5.29 6.02
C ILE A 177 0.64 4.76 7.41
N PRO A 178 1.13 5.61 8.33
CA PRO A 178 1.59 5.19 9.65
C PRO A 178 0.49 4.51 10.48
N THR A 179 -0.73 4.45 9.94
CA THR A 179 -1.92 3.88 10.56
C THR A 179 -2.29 2.47 10.05
N LEU A 180 -1.58 1.90 9.07
CA LEU A 180 -1.96 0.59 8.53
C LEU A 180 -1.56 -0.57 9.45
N THR A 181 -2.52 -1.42 9.80
CA THR A 181 -2.23 -2.67 10.51
C THR A 181 -1.84 -3.79 9.56
N LYS A 182 -1.08 -4.78 10.06
CA LYS A 182 -0.76 -6.01 9.33
C LYS A 182 -2.02 -6.69 8.79
N ARG A 183 -3.07 -6.74 9.59
CA ARG A 183 -4.36 -7.35 9.24
C ARG A 183 -5.08 -6.59 8.13
N GLU A 184 -5.08 -5.26 8.19
CA GLU A 184 -5.65 -4.43 7.13
C GLU A 184 -4.93 -4.66 5.80
N LEU A 185 -3.60 -4.72 5.80
CA LEU A 185 -2.82 -5.03 4.60
C LEU A 185 -3.13 -6.44 4.05
N GLU A 186 -3.25 -7.45 4.93
CA GLU A 186 -3.66 -8.80 4.53
C GLU A 186 -5.04 -8.84 3.89
N CYS A 187 -6.01 -8.11 4.45
CA CYS A 187 -7.34 -7.98 3.85
C CYS A 187 -7.25 -7.36 2.46
N ILE A 188 -6.48 -6.28 2.29
CA ILE A 188 -6.33 -5.65 0.98
C ILE A 188 -5.63 -6.60 -0.01
N MET A 189 -4.60 -7.34 0.42
CA MET A 189 -3.96 -8.39 -0.40
C MET A 189 -4.92 -9.52 -0.80
N LYS A 190 -5.93 -9.82 0.02
CA LYS A 190 -7.01 -10.79 -0.28
C LYS A 190 -8.07 -10.24 -1.23
N GLY A 191 -7.98 -8.96 -1.62
CA GLY A 191 -8.87 -8.28 -2.55
C GLY A 191 -10.01 -7.51 -1.88
N TYR A 192 -9.83 -7.09 -0.62
CA TYR A 192 -10.69 -6.07 -0.03
C TYR A 192 -10.45 -4.72 -0.73
N PRO A 193 -11.39 -3.75 -0.66
CA PRO A 193 -11.18 -2.42 -1.22
C PRO A 193 -9.89 -1.78 -0.68
N PRO A 194 -9.18 -0.96 -1.49
CA PRO A 194 -7.95 -0.29 -1.05
C PRO A 194 -8.18 0.71 0.09
N PHE A 195 -9.43 1.06 0.37
CA PHE A 195 -9.87 1.89 1.49
C PHE A 195 -10.17 1.09 2.76
N TYR A 196 -9.96 -0.23 2.76
CA TYR A 196 -10.27 -1.06 3.92
C TYR A 196 -9.47 -0.63 5.16
N ARG A 197 -10.22 -0.43 6.24
CA ARG A 197 -9.77 -0.22 7.61
C ARG A 197 -10.54 -1.16 8.52
N GLU A 198 -9.95 -1.59 9.63
CA GLU A 198 -10.66 -2.33 10.68
C GLU A 198 -11.66 -1.43 11.44
N SER A 199 -11.31 -0.15 11.56
CA SER A 199 -12.19 0.89 12.10
C SER A 199 -12.06 2.18 11.32
N ILE A 200 -13.18 2.87 11.11
CA ILE A 200 -13.22 4.23 10.61
C ILE A 200 -12.97 5.15 11.81
N GLN A 201 -11.88 5.91 11.75
CA GLN A 201 -11.55 6.90 12.78
C GLN A 201 -12.05 8.27 12.32
N PHE A 202 -12.90 8.88 13.15
CA PHE A 202 -13.33 10.26 12.98
C PHE A 202 -12.22 11.21 13.46
N GLU A 203 -12.27 12.45 13.00
CA GLU A 203 -11.34 13.51 13.41
C GLU A 203 -11.36 13.73 14.94
N ASP A 204 -12.54 13.63 15.57
CA ASP A 204 -12.72 13.77 17.02
C ASP A 204 -12.25 12.54 17.83
N GLY A 205 -11.58 11.58 17.18
CA GLY A 205 -11.03 10.38 17.81
C GLY A 205 -12.03 9.26 18.04
N ARG A 206 -13.34 9.49 17.84
CA ARG A 206 -14.33 8.40 17.89
C ARG A 206 -14.02 7.37 16.79
N LYS A 207 -14.33 6.11 17.08
CA LYS A 207 -14.10 4.99 16.16
C LYS A 207 -15.42 4.29 15.86
N LEU A 208 -15.63 4.02 14.58
CA LEU A 208 -16.76 3.25 14.06
C LEU A 208 -16.23 1.94 13.47
N LYS A 209 -16.95 0.84 13.71
CA LYS A 209 -16.57 -0.46 13.14
C LYS A 209 -16.65 -0.41 11.62
N THR A 210 -15.72 -1.07 10.95
CA THR A 210 -15.78 -1.18 9.50
C THR A 210 -17.08 -1.86 9.02
N PRO A 211 -17.74 -1.31 7.99
CA PRO A 211 -18.92 -1.94 7.39
C PRO A 211 -18.58 -3.15 6.51
N ILE A 212 -17.29 -3.49 6.38
CA ILE A 212 -16.77 -4.62 5.61
C ILE A 212 -16.36 -5.76 6.57
N ALA A 213 -17.26 -6.70 6.82
CA ALA A 213 -16.95 -7.89 7.63
C ALA A 213 -16.29 -8.99 6.79
N SER A 214 -16.67 -9.12 5.52
CA SER A 214 -16.09 -10.07 4.56
C SER A 214 -15.69 -9.40 3.24
N LYS A 215 -14.98 -10.14 2.37
CA LYS A 215 -14.57 -9.65 1.05
C LYS A 215 -15.77 -9.25 0.18
N GLU A 216 -16.87 -9.99 0.32
CA GLU A 216 -18.13 -9.79 -0.42
C GLU A 216 -18.81 -8.47 -0.04
N ASP A 217 -18.58 -7.97 1.18
CA ASP A 217 -19.08 -6.66 1.61
C ASP A 217 -18.41 -5.51 0.85
N GLY A 218 -17.28 -5.75 0.18
CA GLY A 218 -16.67 -4.78 -0.72
C GLY A 218 -17.56 -4.37 -1.90
N LEU A 219 -18.60 -5.15 -2.22
CA LEU A 219 -19.62 -4.81 -3.23
C LEU A 219 -20.70 -3.85 -2.70
N ARG A 220 -20.71 -3.53 -1.41
CA ARG A 220 -21.79 -2.78 -0.74
C ARG A 220 -21.47 -1.29 -0.64
N GLY A 221 -22.49 -0.43 -0.52
CA GLY A 221 -22.30 1.02 -0.53
C GLY A 221 -21.82 1.61 0.81
N GLY A 222 -22.02 0.91 1.93
CA GLY A 222 -21.76 1.46 3.26
C GLY A 222 -20.29 1.82 3.49
N TRP A 223 -19.34 1.09 2.90
CA TRP A 223 -17.92 1.43 3.07
C TRP A 223 -17.54 2.72 2.33
N ILE A 224 -18.21 3.08 1.25
CA ILE A 224 -18.01 4.37 0.55
C ILE A 224 -18.43 5.51 1.47
N VAL A 225 -19.57 5.37 2.15
CA VAL A 225 -20.00 6.34 3.16
C VAL A 225 -18.96 6.44 4.28
N GLY A 226 -18.42 5.31 4.72
CA GLY A 226 -17.32 5.25 5.69
C GLY A 226 -16.05 6.00 5.25
N VAL A 227 -15.71 5.97 3.96
CA VAL A 227 -14.62 6.79 3.38
C VAL A 227 -14.92 8.29 3.49
N GLY A 228 -16.19 8.70 3.40
CA GLY A 228 -16.58 10.09 3.63
C GLY A 228 -16.44 10.54 5.10
N LEU A 229 -16.50 9.60 6.04
CA LEU A 229 -16.42 9.86 7.48
C LEU A 229 -14.99 9.85 8.03
N THR A 230 -14.05 9.19 7.35
CA THR A 230 -12.66 9.09 7.85
C THR A 230 -11.91 10.41 7.74
N PHE A 231 -11.10 10.70 8.75
CA PHE A 231 -10.15 11.81 8.74
C PHE A 231 -9.00 11.60 7.74
N TYR A 232 -8.67 10.34 7.43
CA TYR A 232 -7.66 9.97 6.43
C TYR A 232 -8.33 9.26 5.25
N PRO A 233 -8.93 10.00 4.30
CA PRO A 233 -9.73 9.44 3.20
C PRO A 233 -8.89 8.95 2.02
N TYR A 234 -7.57 8.95 2.15
CA TYR A 234 -6.67 8.47 1.10
C TYR A 234 -6.77 6.94 0.98
N PRO A 235 -6.79 6.40 -0.25
CA PRO A 235 -6.69 4.96 -0.45
C PRO A 235 -5.41 4.49 0.22
N THR A 236 -5.52 3.39 0.96
CA THR A 236 -4.35 2.83 1.62
C THR A 236 -3.29 2.45 0.61
N LEU A 237 -3.72 1.93 -0.53
CA LEU A 237 -2.88 1.32 -1.53
C LEU A 237 -3.45 1.65 -2.90
N ARG A 238 -2.71 2.37 -3.73
CA ARG A 238 -3.16 2.75 -5.08
C ARG A 238 -3.11 1.56 -6.06
N HIS A 239 -2.26 0.56 -5.80
CA HIS A 239 -1.96 -0.59 -6.67
C HIS A 239 -3.13 -1.53 -7.04
N ASN A 240 -4.35 -1.28 -6.54
CA ASN A 240 -5.57 -2.03 -6.85
C ASN A 240 -6.65 -1.21 -7.59
N LEU A 241 -6.33 0.01 -8.02
CA LEU A 241 -7.24 0.92 -8.72
C LEU A 241 -6.92 0.99 -10.21
N THR A 242 -6.94 -0.14 -10.93
CA THR A 242 -6.55 -0.15 -12.36
C THR A 242 -7.65 0.41 -13.26
N TYR A 243 -7.29 1.34 -14.15
CA TYR A 243 -8.13 1.82 -15.25
C TYR A 243 -7.73 1.16 -16.57
N THR A 244 -8.71 0.95 -17.45
CA THR A 244 -8.48 0.65 -18.88
C THR A 244 -9.48 1.48 -19.67
N SER A 245 -9.02 2.40 -20.53
CA SER A 245 -9.89 3.10 -21.51
C SER A 245 -10.47 2.13 -22.56
N PRO A 246 -11.64 2.37 -23.20
CA PRO A 246 -12.55 3.54 -23.16
C PRO A 246 -13.98 3.22 -22.58
N PRO A 247 -14.95 4.17 -22.53
CA PRO A 247 -16.05 4.25 -21.54
C PRO A 247 -17.24 3.29 -21.73
N ASP A 248 -17.31 2.56 -22.85
CA ASP A 248 -18.39 1.57 -23.07
C ASP A 248 -18.17 0.26 -22.29
N ASP A 249 -16.97 0.06 -21.74
CA ASP A 249 -16.63 -1.21 -21.12
C ASP A 249 -16.90 -1.16 -19.61
N ARG A 250 -17.86 -1.97 -19.14
CA ARG A 250 -18.16 -2.23 -17.71
C ARG A 250 -16.96 -2.82 -16.92
N ARG A 251 -15.73 -2.71 -17.43
CA ARG A 251 -14.48 -3.32 -16.97
C ARG A 251 -13.61 -2.38 -16.12
N ILE A 252 -14.03 -1.13 -15.92
CA ILE A 252 -13.32 -0.04 -15.20
C ILE A 252 -12.89 -0.41 -13.77
N TRP A 253 -13.52 -1.42 -13.16
CA TRP A 253 -13.24 -1.86 -11.78
C TRP A 253 -13.08 -3.37 -11.69
N LYS A 254 -12.47 -4.00 -12.70
CA LYS A 254 -12.38 -5.48 -12.81
C LYS A 254 -11.82 -6.20 -11.57
N HIS A 255 -11.07 -5.51 -10.72
CA HIS A 255 -10.32 -6.12 -9.61
C HIS A 255 -10.74 -5.67 -8.23
N THR A 256 -11.52 -4.60 -8.13
CA THR A 256 -12.05 -4.10 -6.87
C THR A 256 -13.52 -3.89 -7.09
N ASN A 257 -14.34 -4.47 -6.23
CA ASN A 257 -15.80 -4.44 -6.22
C ASN A 257 -16.43 -3.02 -6.12
N ILE A 258 -15.66 -1.98 -6.46
CA ILE A 258 -15.94 -0.56 -6.35
C ILE A 258 -17.03 -0.12 -7.32
N ALA A 259 -17.05 -0.58 -8.58
CA ALA A 259 -18.16 -0.22 -9.50
C ALA A 259 -19.51 -0.60 -8.90
N ASP A 260 -19.58 -1.82 -8.38
CA ASP A 260 -20.79 -2.35 -7.78
C ASP A 260 -21.13 -1.60 -6.50
N ALA A 261 -20.14 -1.26 -5.67
CA ALA A 261 -20.36 -0.43 -4.49
C ALA A 261 -20.88 0.98 -4.85
N VAL A 262 -20.28 1.64 -5.85
CA VAL A 262 -20.69 2.96 -6.35
C VAL A 262 -22.09 2.91 -6.95
N ARG A 263 -22.39 1.89 -7.76
CA ARG A 263 -23.73 1.65 -8.30
C ARG A 263 -24.75 1.45 -7.19
N ARG A 264 -24.41 0.64 -6.17
CA ARG A 264 -25.29 0.43 -5.02
C ARG A 264 -25.53 1.70 -4.20
N VAL A 265 -24.57 2.62 -4.13
CA VAL A 265 -24.81 3.92 -3.51
C VAL A 265 -25.90 4.66 -4.29
N GLY A 266 -25.82 4.72 -5.63
CA GLY A 266 -26.85 5.31 -6.49
C GLY A 266 -28.23 4.68 -6.30
N GLU A 267 -28.32 3.35 -6.39
CA GLU A 267 -29.56 2.59 -6.17
C GLU A 267 -30.20 2.93 -4.81
N ARG A 268 -29.39 3.08 -3.76
CA ARG A 268 -29.89 3.45 -2.43
C ARG A 268 -30.34 4.89 -2.33
N LEU A 269 -29.69 5.83 -3.03
CA LEU A 269 -30.15 7.21 -3.11
C LEU A 269 -31.51 7.28 -3.82
N GLU A 270 -31.70 6.53 -4.91
CA GLU A 270 -32.99 6.41 -5.61
C GLU A 270 -34.08 5.82 -4.72
N ASP A 271 -33.78 4.74 -3.99
CA ASP A 271 -34.69 4.17 -3.00
C ASP A 271 -35.08 5.20 -1.92
N PHE A 272 -34.12 5.96 -1.41
CA PHE A 272 -34.39 7.00 -0.41
C PHE A 272 -35.29 8.11 -0.93
N LEU A 273 -35.16 8.48 -2.20
CA LEU A 273 -36.03 9.48 -2.82
C LEU A 273 -37.51 9.02 -2.86
N GLN A 274 -37.77 7.71 -2.92
CA GLN A 274 -39.14 7.17 -2.82
C GLN A 274 -39.74 7.35 -1.41
N TYR A 275 -38.92 7.25 -0.36
CA TYR A 275 -39.37 7.48 1.01
C TYR A 275 -39.48 8.97 1.37
N PHE A 276 -38.68 9.80 0.71
CA PHE A 276 -38.53 11.23 1.01
C PHE A 276 -38.59 12.10 -0.27
N PRO A 277 -39.74 12.12 -0.97
CA PRO A 277 -39.85 12.70 -2.31
C PRO A 277 -39.66 14.22 -2.35
N ASP A 278 -39.87 14.91 -1.23
CA ASP A 278 -39.79 16.37 -1.15
C ASP A 278 -38.43 16.87 -0.64
N GLU A 279 -37.55 15.96 -0.24
CA GLU A 279 -36.26 16.31 0.34
C GLU A 279 -35.26 16.77 -0.73
N LEU A 280 -34.98 18.07 -0.74
CA LEU A 280 -34.03 18.69 -1.67
C LEU A 280 -32.62 18.09 -1.57
N ALA A 281 -32.21 17.70 -0.36
CA ALA A 281 -30.88 17.11 -0.14
C ALA A 281 -30.67 15.81 -0.94
N LEU A 282 -31.69 14.97 -1.04
CA LEU A 282 -31.63 13.75 -1.85
C LEU A 282 -31.63 14.06 -3.33
N LYS A 283 -32.47 15.01 -3.78
CA LYS A 283 -32.53 15.42 -5.19
C LYS A 283 -31.18 15.94 -5.68
N TYR A 284 -30.56 16.85 -4.91
CA TYR A 284 -29.22 17.36 -5.23
C TYR A 284 -28.15 16.27 -5.11
N GLY A 285 -28.21 15.43 -4.07
CA GLY A 285 -27.28 14.31 -3.92
C GLY A 285 -27.29 13.35 -5.12
N LEU A 286 -28.48 13.01 -5.61
CA LEU A 286 -28.65 12.14 -6.77
C LEU A 286 -28.21 12.82 -8.07
N GLN A 287 -28.51 14.10 -8.26
CA GLN A 287 -28.01 14.89 -9.39
C GLN A 287 -26.47 14.88 -9.42
N ILE A 288 -25.82 15.23 -8.31
CA ILE A 288 -24.35 15.24 -8.20
C ILE A 288 -23.76 13.85 -8.44
N TYR A 289 -24.40 12.80 -7.90
CA TYR A 289 -24.00 11.42 -8.17
C TYR A 289 -23.98 11.12 -9.67
N HIS A 290 -25.04 11.46 -10.40
CA HIS A 290 -25.08 11.27 -11.85
C HIS A 290 -24.04 12.12 -12.58
N GLU A 291 -23.84 13.38 -12.19
CA GLU A 291 -22.80 14.23 -12.77
C GLU A 291 -21.39 13.64 -12.55
N MET A 292 -21.08 13.15 -11.33
CA MET A 292 -19.79 12.49 -11.04
C MET A 292 -19.50 11.29 -11.94
N LEU A 293 -20.55 10.59 -12.40
CA LEU A 293 -20.43 9.42 -13.25
C LEU A 293 -20.27 9.76 -14.74
N LYS A 294 -20.59 10.99 -15.17
CA LYS A 294 -20.36 11.44 -16.54
C LYS A 294 -18.86 11.50 -16.86
N ASP A 295 -18.54 11.57 -18.15
CA ASP A 295 -17.18 11.84 -18.62
C ASP A 295 -16.70 13.16 -17.98
N ASP A 296 -15.54 13.11 -17.33
CA ASP A 296 -14.91 14.20 -16.56
C ASP A 296 -15.59 14.72 -15.28
N GLY A 297 -16.86 14.39 -14.98
CA GLY A 297 -17.55 14.94 -13.80
C GLY A 297 -16.90 14.61 -12.44
N HIS A 298 -16.26 13.45 -12.33
CA HIS A 298 -15.42 13.05 -11.20
C HIS A 298 -14.19 13.94 -10.94
N ARG A 299 -13.71 14.72 -11.92
CA ARG A 299 -12.58 15.66 -11.77
C ARG A 299 -13.02 16.95 -11.07
N THR A 300 -14.31 17.19 -11.06
CA THR A 300 -14.93 18.38 -10.53
C THR A 300 -15.27 18.11 -9.07
N MET A 301 -14.81 18.98 -8.18
CA MET A 301 -15.12 18.85 -6.76
C MET A 301 -16.64 18.85 -6.56
N PHE A 302 -17.16 17.94 -5.73
CA PHE A 302 -18.61 17.74 -5.63
C PHE A 302 -19.38 19.02 -5.26
N TRP A 303 -18.74 19.94 -4.53
CA TRP A 303 -19.35 21.22 -4.18
C TRP A 303 -19.52 22.19 -5.36
N THR A 304 -18.76 21.99 -6.44
CA THR A 304 -18.89 22.76 -7.68
C THR A 304 -19.94 22.20 -8.63
N LEU A 305 -20.48 21.01 -8.34
CA LEU A 305 -21.53 20.36 -9.14
C LEU A 305 -22.96 20.71 -8.69
N CYS A 306 -23.15 21.40 -7.55
CA CYS A 306 -24.46 21.87 -7.13
C CYS A 306 -24.66 23.33 -7.53
N GLU A 307 -25.80 23.63 -8.15
CA GLU A 307 -26.20 25.00 -8.47
C GLU A 307 -26.45 25.83 -7.21
N ASP A 308 -26.98 25.19 -6.17
CA ASP A 308 -27.23 25.81 -4.86
C ASP A 308 -26.01 25.64 -3.94
N LYS A 309 -25.12 26.64 -3.95
CA LYS A 309 -23.93 26.65 -3.08
C LYS A 309 -24.27 26.61 -1.58
N THR A 310 -25.45 27.10 -1.19
CA THR A 310 -25.90 27.10 0.21
C THR A 310 -26.21 25.69 0.72
N PHE A 311 -26.39 24.73 -0.20
CA PHE A 311 -26.47 23.32 0.15
C PHE A 311 -25.20 22.84 0.88
N PHE A 312 -24.03 23.37 0.53
CA PHE A 312 -22.76 23.02 1.20
C PHE A 312 -22.39 23.96 2.34
N ASP A 313 -23.14 25.05 2.53
CA ASP A 313 -23.01 25.90 3.70
C ASP A 313 -23.49 25.11 4.93
N VAL A 314 -22.53 24.41 5.54
CA VAL A 314 -22.62 23.91 6.90
C VAL A 314 -21.90 24.95 7.77
N PRO A 315 -22.52 25.51 8.82
CA PRO A 315 -21.85 26.45 9.70
C PRO A 315 -20.49 25.89 10.16
N GLY A 316 -19.41 26.63 9.89
CA GLY A 316 -18.02 26.20 10.16
C GLY A 316 -17.26 25.58 8.98
N ALA A 317 -17.86 25.46 7.78
CA ALA A 317 -17.24 24.84 6.60
C ALA A 317 -16.30 25.75 5.77
N SER A 318 -15.99 26.97 6.23
CA SER A 318 -14.99 27.83 5.58
C SER A 318 -13.58 27.30 5.86
N GLY A 319 -13.17 26.27 5.12
CA GLY A 319 -11.80 25.74 5.10
C GLY A 319 -11.59 24.36 5.75
N SER A 320 -12.53 23.86 6.55
CA SER A 320 -12.54 22.45 6.99
C SER A 320 -13.91 21.82 6.71
N PRO A 321 -14.00 20.77 5.86
CA PRO A 321 -15.25 20.13 5.48
C PRO A 321 -15.87 19.24 6.58
N GLU A 322 -15.55 19.43 7.86
CA GLU A 322 -15.73 18.42 8.93
C GLU A 322 -16.82 18.65 10.01
N PRO A 323 -17.67 19.71 10.01
CA PRO A 323 -18.69 19.85 11.07
C PRO A 323 -19.76 18.75 11.05
N PHE A 324 -20.01 18.11 9.90
CA PHE A 324 -21.14 17.18 9.74
C PHE A 324 -20.92 15.82 10.42
N VAL A 325 -19.68 15.35 10.57
CA VAL A 325 -19.36 14.06 11.22
C VAL A 325 -19.75 14.08 12.70
N ARG A 326 -19.73 15.26 13.32
CA ARG A 326 -20.06 15.48 14.74
C ARG A 326 -21.56 15.55 15.02
N GLN A 327 -22.39 15.70 13.98
CA GLN A 327 -23.84 15.85 14.15
C GLN A 327 -24.55 14.54 14.47
N LEU A 328 -23.95 13.39 14.12
CA LEU A 328 -24.47 12.08 14.43
C LEU A 328 -23.55 11.34 15.41
N SER A 329 -24.16 10.56 16.31
CA SER A 329 -23.49 9.62 17.19
C SER A 329 -22.91 8.43 16.40
N VAL A 330 -22.03 7.65 17.06
CA VAL A 330 -21.44 6.44 16.45
C VAL A 330 -22.52 5.43 16.06
N THR A 331 -23.53 5.24 16.91
CA THR A 331 -24.64 4.31 16.66
C THR A 331 -25.51 4.75 15.48
N GLU A 332 -25.75 6.05 15.33
CA GLU A 332 -26.49 6.59 14.19
C GLU A 332 -25.72 6.42 12.89
N TRP A 333 -24.40 6.68 12.88
CA TRP A 333 -23.57 6.39 11.73
C TRP A 333 -23.55 4.90 11.39
N ASP A 334 -23.47 4.00 12.38
CA ASP A 334 -23.56 2.55 12.15
C ASP A 334 -24.87 2.19 11.42
N LEU A 335 -26.00 2.77 11.85
CA LEU A 335 -27.30 2.56 11.20
C LEU A 335 -27.31 3.09 9.75
N VAL A 336 -26.67 4.22 9.49
CA VAL A 336 -26.50 4.76 8.13
C VAL A 336 -25.67 3.81 7.28
N LEU A 337 -24.50 3.37 7.74
CA LEU A 337 -23.65 2.44 6.99
C LEU A 337 -24.38 1.13 6.66
N VAL A 338 -25.11 0.58 7.65
CA VAL A 338 -25.94 -0.62 7.46
C VAL A 338 -27.05 -0.38 6.43
N SER A 339 -27.65 0.81 6.40
CA SER A 339 -28.72 1.18 5.45
C SER A 339 -28.24 1.28 4.00
N PHE A 340 -26.95 1.57 3.78
CA PHE A 340 -26.29 1.51 2.47
C PHE A 340 -25.74 0.11 2.12
N ASN A 341 -25.70 -0.81 3.10
CA ASN A 341 -25.26 -2.18 2.88
C ASN A 341 -26.41 -3.14 2.53
N ARG A 342 -27.62 -2.86 3.01
CA ARG A 342 -28.81 -3.71 2.83
C ARG A 342 -29.62 -3.27 1.61
N ARG A 343 -30.26 -4.25 0.96
CA ARG A 343 -31.29 -4.04 -0.08
C ARG A 343 -32.71 -4.00 0.49
N THR A 344 -32.86 -4.27 1.78
CA THR A 344 -34.16 -4.25 2.43
C THR A 344 -34.66 -2.81 2.56
N PRO A 345 -35.99 -2.61 2.55
CA PRO A 345 -36.61 -1.33 2.90
C PRO A 345 -36.03 -0.73 4.19
N LEU A 346 -36.03 0.60 4.30
CA LEU A 346 -35.64 1.27 5.54
C LEU A 346 -36.59 0.87 6.67
N MET A 347 -36.03 0.49 7.81
CA MET A 347 -36.79 0.33 9.05
C MET A 347 -37.29 1.70 9.52
N ASP A 348 -38.41 1.76 10.25
CA ASP A 348 -38.99 3.05 10.65
C ASP A 348 -38.07 3.87 11.55
N SER A 349 -37.26 3.23 12.39
CA SER A 349 -36.20 3.90 13.17
C SER A 349 -35.14 4.56 12.29
N ALA A 350 -34.76 3.91 11.18
CA ALA A 350 -33.85 4.48 10.21
C ALA A 350 -34.52 5.60 9.42
N LYS A 351 -35.82 5.49 9.07
CA LYS A 351 -36.54 6.58 8.39
C LYS A 351 -36.55 7.85 9.22
N ALA A 352 -36.86 7.75 10.52
CA ALA A 352 -36.86 8.89 11.43
C ALA A 352 -35.47 9.54 11.54
N LEU A 353 -34.41 8.74 11.64
CA LEU A 353 -33.03 9.24 11.65
C LEU A 353 -32.69 9.98 10.34
N PHE A 354 -33.02 9.38 9.19
CA PHE A 354 -32.75 9.94 7.88
C PHE A 354 -33.51 11.25 7.67
N GLN A 355 -34.79 11.31 8.01
CA GLN A 355 -35.60 12.51 7.88
C GLN A 355 -35.00 13.70 8.66
N ALA A 356 -34.48 13.45 9.87
CA ALA A 356 -33.87 14.50 10.68
C ALA A 356 -32.46 14.93 10.21
N ASN A 357 -31.74 14.07 9.48
CA ASN A 357 -30.30 14.24 9.24
C ASN A 357 -29.88 14.04 7.78
N LEU A 358 -30.83 14.14 6.84
CA LEU A 358 -30.63 13.76 5.45
C LEU A 358 -29.48 14.52 4.80
N LYS A 359 -29.44 15.85 4.99
CA LYS A 359 -28.36 16.71 4.49
C LYS A 359 -26.98 16.18 4.91
N THR A 360 -26.81 15.91 6.19
CA THR A 360 -25.55 15.40 6.76
C THR A 360 -25.17 14.03 6.22
N ILE A 361 -26.13 13.14 6.07
CA ILE A 361 -25.91 11.81 5.50
C ILE A 361 -25.49 11.92 4.04
N ILE A 362 -26.17 12.75 3.24
CA ILE A 362 -25.85 12.94 1.81
C ILE A 362 -24.47 13.56 1.63
N LEU A 363 -24.07 14.52 2.47
CA LEU A 363 -22.71 15.09 2.42
C LEU A 363 -21.63 14.02 2.68
N ALA A 364 -21.84 13.13 3.65
CA ALA A 364 -20.93 12.02 3.90
C ALA A 364 -20.83 11.07 2.70
N VAL A 365 -21.97 10.76 2.07
CA VAL A 365 -22.05 9.92 0.87
C VAL A 365 -21.29 10.54 -0.29
N LEU A 366 -21.54 11.82 -0.58
CA LEU A 366 -20.89 12.55 -1.68
C LEU A 366 -19.38 12.70 -1.46
N LYS A 367 -18.95 13.00 -0.24
CA LYS A 367 -17.51 13.06 0.12
C LYS A 367 -16.85 11.69 -0.08
N GLY A 368 -17.53 10.62 0.36
CA GLY A 368 -17.06 9.24 0.15
C GLY A 368 -16.93 8.90 -1.33
N LEU A 369 -17.96 9.19 -2.12
CA LEU A 369 -17.96 9.02 -3.58
C LEU A 369 -16.85 9.83 -4.24
N SER A 370 -16.67 11.10 -3.90
CA SER A 370 -15.62 11.93 -4.48
C SER A 370 -14.25 11.34 -4.21
N TYR A 371 -13.97 10.87 -2.99
CA TYR A 371 -12.67 10.24 -2.72
C TYR A 371 -12.48 8.94 -3.48
N VAL A 372 -13.49 8.07 -3.49
CA VAL A 372 -13.41 6.78 -4.20
C VAL A 372 -13.27 6.97 -5.71
N LEU A 373 -13.98 7.94 -6.30
CA LEU A 373 -13.96 8.22 -7.74
C LEU A 373 -12.71 9.00 -8.16
N VAL A 374 -12.32 10.04 -7.42
CA VAL A 374 -11.09 10.81 -7.70
C VAL A 374 -9.88 9.90 -7.61
N TYR A 375 -9.74 9.13 -6.53
CA TYR A 375 -8.60 8.22 -6.40
C TYR A 375 -8.71 6.97 -7.27
N GLY A 376 -9.92 6.51 -7.56
CA GLY A 376 -10.15 5.38 -8.46
C GLY A 376 -9.90 5.69 -9.94
N ARG A 377 -9.98 6.96 -10.35
CA ARG A 377 -9.74 7.44 -11.73
C ARG A 377 -8.50 8.31 -11.89
N ALA A 378 -7.58 8.33 -10.93
CA ALA A 378 -6.37 9.17 -10.94
C ALA A 378 -5.32 8.78 -12.01
N GLU A 379 -5.72 8.50 -13.25
CA GLU A 379 -4.87 8.57 -14.46
C GLU A 379 -5.08 9.89 -15.23
N SER A 380 -5.94 10.77 -14.74
CA SER A 380 -6.33 12.01 -15.41
C SER A 380 -5.32 13.17 -15.19
N HIS A 381 -4.30 13.23 -16.05
CA HIS A 381 -3.50 14.41 -16.46
C HIS A 381 -2.75 15.30 -15.44
N TYR A 382 -3.10 15.30 -14.16
CA TYR A 382 -2.37 16.02 -13.10
C TYR A 382 -1.57 15.09 -12.18
N TYR A 383 -1.82 13.78 -12.29
CA TYR A 383 -1.15 12.71 -11.56
C TYR A 383 -1.06 11.48 -12.48
N SER A 384 -0.27 11.52 -13.55
CA SER A 384 0.02 10.38 -14.44
C SER A 384 0.90 9.33 -13.76
N MET A 385 0.52 8.88 -12.56
CA MET A 385 1.05 7.63 -12.05
C MET A 385 0.31 6.51 -12.75
N PRO A 386 0.97 5.66 -13.57
CA PRO A 386 0.34 4.44 -14.05
C PRO A 386 -0.09 3.69 -12.80
N VAL A 387 -1.40 3.47 -12.64
CA VAL A 387 -1.89 2.65 -11.55
C VAL A 387 -1.52 1.22 -11.92
N SER A 388 -0.27 0.85 -11.67
CA SER A 388 0.18 -0.50 -11.86
C SER A 388 -0.66 -1.35 -10.92
N ARG A 389 -1.39 -2.32 -11.50
CA ARG A 389 -1.73 -3.57 -10.81
C ARG A 389 -0.55 -3.88 -9.88
N ILE A 390 -0.79 -4.24 -8.61
CA ILE A 390 0.26 -4.88 -7.78
C ILE A 390 0.97 -5.79 -8.75
N PRO A 391 2.24 -5.51 -9.11
CA PRO A 391 2.82 -6.12 -10.28
C PRO A 391 2.55 -7.61 -10.13
N SER A 392 2.09 -8.26 -11.22
CA SER A 392 1.76 -9.69 -11.13
C SER A 392 2.92 -10.46 -10.50
N MET A 393 4.13 -9.85 -10.55
CA MET A 393 5.37 -10.29 -9.91
C MET A 393 5.50 -11.75 -10.26
N GLU A 394 5.27 -12.02 -11.55
CA GLU A 394 5.34 -13.33 -12.19
C GLU A 394 6.75 -13.88 -12.03
N GLU A 395 7.74 -13.00 -11.88
CA GLU A 395 9.09 -13.34 -11.48
C GLU A 395 9.14 -14.14 -10.17
N MET A 396 8.19 -13.91 -9.24
CA MET A 396 8.07 -14.67 -8.00
C MET A 396 7.26 -15.97 -8.13
N ASP A 397 6.61 -16.24 -9.26
CA ASP A 397 5.84 -17.47 -9.44
C ASP A 397 6.77 -18.69 -9.46
N GLY A 398 6.38 -19.74 -8.75
CA GLY A 398 7.22 -20.92 -8.54
C GLY A 398 8.36 -20.73 -7.51
N HIS A 399 8.61 -19.51 -7.03
CA HIS A 399 9.66 -19.23 -6.04
C HIS A 399 9.08 -19.16 -4.62
N LYS A 400 9.49 -20.07 -3.74
CA LYS A 400 9.10 -20.05 -2.32
C LYS A 400 9.75 -18.89 -1.56
N TYR A 401 11.00 -18.58 -1.90
CA TYR A 401 11.83 -17.58 -1.23
C TYR A 401 12.50 -16.67 -2.25
N ILE A 402 12.66 -15.41 -1.87
CA ILE A 402 13.39 -14.38 -2.60
C ILE A 402 14.55 -13.91 -1.72
N TYR A 403 15.72 -13.66 -2.31
CA TYR A 403 16.89 -13.16 -1.58
C TYR A 403 17.11 -11.68 -1.90
N LEU A 404 16.85 -10.84 -0.91
CA LEU A 404 17.01 -9.40 -1.03
C LEU A 404 18.49 -9.04 -0.97
N THR A 405 18.91 -8.15 -1.87
CA THR A 405 20.28 -7.69 -2.01
C THR A 405 20.40 -6.19 -1.79
N THR A 406 21.56 -5.74 -1.34
CA THR A 406 21.87 -4.33 -1.04
C THR A 406 22.23 -3.52 -2.27
N CYS A 407 22.22 -2.19 -2.13
CA CYS A 407 22.43 -1.12 -3.09
C CYS A 407 23.84 -1.03 -3.73
N VAL A 408 24.74 -1.98 -3.47
CA VAL A 408 26.12 -1.88 -3.95
C VAL A 408 26.18 -2.18 -5.44
N ASP A 409 26.76 -1.23 -6.19
CA ASP A 409 26.98 -1.28 -7.63
C ASP A 409 27.62 -2.61 -8.04
N GLU A 410 27.00 -3.25 -9.02
CA GLU A 410 27.63 -4.34 -9.76
C GLU A 410 28.63 -3.73 -10.75
N GLY A 411 29.75 -3.23 -10.21
CA GLY A 411 30.90 -2.76 -11.00
C GLY A 411 31.60 -3.86 -11.78
#